data_AF-A0A0F2NCU5-F1
#
_entry.id   AF-A0A0F2NCU5-F1
#
_cell.length_a   1.000
_cell.length_b   1.000
_cell.length_c   1.000
_cell.angle_alpha   90.00
_cell.angle_beta   90.00
_cell.angle_gamma   90.00
#
_symmetry.space_group_name_H-M   'P 1'
#
loop_
_entity.id
_entity.type
_entity.pdbx_description
1 polymer ?
#
loop_
_entity_poly.entity_id
_entity_poly.type
_entity_poly.pdbx_seq_one_letter_code
_entity_poly.pdbx_strand_id
1 'polypeptide(L)'
;MKKLRTCITPEGRFRYGIHKPSYTVANLRQDTRPAILGLSTDNEEVGNERNFPQGNIPVPEADWIFEIPNPFPFRGTTYIDKEWADASAINPDKIGLPPAPQVSLSTTLKKTDAHSLFEQLPDPLLLALATCSTDPADLIRLAELSCDIIKENEQPAGLRYLKDDTGRLMPVIRNHPLFEAVANSPYLPDDYKIIMVIRPGAQGRSEIVGEWPKDENTHVFEYLRQNSYIPGGHYAANMADDAIRYSIEALGPGDIKGLRHLYYQRTLVRLAEKLQLPLPATGRVLREDELESLRLGIIAALPEENGAATLWGWNFGFDFAPTQYRLHASHQQIHQQYALVPEEVTAYNEGTEQAVGQFASYSCGDLVADLINDYEEINGSDFFSDYRTALAANRRMDGRDDLPSGLTVWSDSRVMLFVPKAQTSQWELQLMTLPTENGNLAGNIVECDPQVRRSLDTGILMAQRALAGLGAKMVTSIEYAKRLTSASDTRQPLLYALLPRLPESPGAFSEAQLRFINGHYPEDFAAACRKQLAR
;
A
#
# COMPACT_ATOMS: atom_id res chain seq x y z
N MET A 1 14.41 1.70 -33.88
CA MET A 1 15.24 1.57 -32.67
C MET A 1 14.31 1.70 -31.47
N LYS A 2 14.21 0.65 -30.64
CA LYS A 2 13.41 0.65 -29.42
C LYS A 2 13.98 1.72 -28.48
N LYS A 3 13.14 2.63 -27.95
CA LYS A 3 13.56 3.67 -27.00
C LYS A 3 12.88 3.40 -25.67
N LEU A 4 13.67 3.23 -24.61
CA LEU A 4 13.16 2.99 -23.28
C LEU A 4 12.97 4.32 -22.52
N ARG A 5 11.74 4.59 -22.09
CA ARG A 5 11.38 5.81 -21.34
C ARG A 5 11.63 5.61 -19.83
N THR A 6 12.90 5.61 -19.44
CA THR A 6 13.35 5.49 -18.04
C THR A 6 14.19 6.70 -17.60
N CYS A 7 14.24 7.02 -16.31
CA CYS A 7 15.16 8.03 -15.76
C CYS A 7 16.56 7.49 -15.46
N ILE A 8 16.82 6.19 -15.62
CA ILE A 8 18.13 5.59 -15.39
C ILE A 8 18.97 5.66 -16.66
N THR A 9 20.24 6.01 -16.52
CA THR A 9 21.24 5.98 -17.62
C THR A 9 22.34 4.97 -17.31
N PRO A 10 23.02 4.41 -18.35
CA PRO A 10 24.09 3.44 -18.16
C PRO A 10 25.33 4.00 -17.46
N GLU A 11 25.46 5.32 -17.35
CA GLU A 11 26.48 5.98 -16.53
C GLU A 11 26.14 6.01 -15.03
N GLY A 12 25.03 5.38 -14.62
CA GLY A 12 24.57 5.36 -13.24
C GLY A 12 24.13 6.73 -12.76
N ARG A 13 23.30 7.43 -13.54
CA ARG A 13 22.74 8.74 -13.20
C ARG A 13 21.24 8.79 -13.42
N PHE A 14 20.58 9.68 -12.67
CA PHE A 14 19.21 10.07 -12.96
C PHE A 14 19.15 11.14 -14.05
N ARG A 15 18.20 11.00 -14.99
CA ARG A 15 17.83 12.05 -15.96
C ARG A 15 16.37 12.46 -15.79
N TYR A 16 16.08 13.73 -16.04
CA TYR A 16 14.75 14.33 -15.96
C TYR A 16 14.65 15.53 -16.92
N GLY A 17 13.43 15.90 -17.28
CA GLY A 17 13.13 17.11 -18.03
C GLY A 17 12.72 18.25 -17.10
N ILE A 18 12.85 19.49 -17.58
CA ILE A 18 12.32 20.68 -16.92
C ILE A 18 11.48 21.44 -17.94
N HIS A 19 10.20 21.60 -17.65
CA HIS A 19 9.32 22.50 -18.38
C HIS A 19 9.47 23.90 -17.78
N LYS A 20 9.72 24.90 -18.63
CA LYS A 20 9.80 26.32 -18.25
C LYS A 20 8.78 27.09 -19.10
N PRO A 21 7.47 26.99 -18.79
CA PRO A 21 6.45 27.44 -19.71
C PRO A 21 6.45 28.97 -19.82
N SER A 22 6.48 29.44 -21.06
CA SER A 22 6.35 30.85 -21.42
C SER A 22 5.50 30.94 -22.68
N TYR A 23 4.31 31.54 -22.58
CA TYR A 23 3.35 31.58 -23.69
C TYR A 23 2.39 32.76 -23.57
N THR A 24 1.55 32.96 -24.57
CA THR A 24 0.45 33.93 -24.55
C THR A 24 -0.84 33.20 -24.87
N VAL A 25 -1.87 33.42 -24.06
CA VAL A 25 -3.20 32.81 -24.25
C VAL A 25 -4.12 33.81 -24.92
N ALA A 26 -4.70 33.42 -26.05
CA ALA A 26 -5.74 34.20 -26.69
C ALA A 26 -6.98 34.28 -25.80
N ASN A 27 -7.49 35.48 -25.57
CA ASN A 27 -8.72 35.67 -24.83
C ASN A 27 -9.92 35.46 -25.77
N LEU A 28 -10.54 34.29 -25.65
CA LEU A 28 -11.71 33.90 -26.44
C LEU A 28 -13.03 34.07 -25.67
N ARG A 29 -13.00 34.82 -24.56
CA ARG A 29 -14.19 35.05 -23.73
C ARG A 29 -15.13 36.02 -24.44
N GLN A 30 -16.40 35.61 -24.56
CA GLN A 30 -17.45 36.44 -25.18
C GLN A 30 -18.03 37.47 -24.19
N ASP A 31 -18.42 37.03 -23.00
CA ASP A 31 -19.11 37.88 -22.02
C ASP A 31 -18.28 38.07 -20.73
N THR A 32 -18.44 39.23 -20.09
CA THR A 32 -17.84 39.55 -18.78
C THR A 32 -18.94 39.77 -17.75
N ARG A 33 -18.82 39.10 -16.59
CA ARG A 33 -19.82 39.14 -15.51
C ARG A 33 -19.15 39.50 -14.17
N PRO A 34 -18.89 40.80 -13.93
CA PRO A 34 -18.26 41.23 -12.68
C PRO A 34 -19.20 40.94 -11.51
N ALA A 35 -18.63 40.48 -10.41
CA ALA A 35 -19.33 40.21 -9.18
C ALA A 35 -18.42 40.48 -7.98
N ILE A 36 -19.02 40.97 -6.90
CA ILE A 36 -18.35 41.05 -5.60
C ILE A 36 -18.26 39.62 -5.06
N LEU A 37 -17.03 39.17 -4.81
CA LEU A 37 -16.75 37.88 -4.17
C LEU A 37 -17.01 37.93 -2.67
N GLY A 38 -16.75 39.08 -2.05
CA GLY A 38 -16.95 39.29 -0.62
C GLY A 38 -16.32 40.61 -0.14
N LEU A 39 -16.08 40.69 1.16
CA LEU A 39 -15.39 41.83 1.78
C LEU A 39 -14.03 41.38 2.34
N SER A 40 -13.05 42.29 2.32
CA SER A 40 -11.77 42.14 3.00
C SER A 40 -11.94 42.22 4.52
N THR A 41 -10.86 41.97 5.27
CA THR A 41 -10.84 42.18 6.73
C THR A 41 -11.08 43.63 7.14
N ASP A 42 -10.87 44.57 6.22
CA ASP A 42 -11.09 46.00 6.40
C ASP A 42 -12.46 46.46 5.86
N ASN A 43 -13.35 45.51 5.54
CA ASN A 43 -14.69 45.72 4.94
C ASN A 43 -14.68 46.34 3.53
N GLU A 44 -13.59 46.20 2.78
CA GLU A 44 -13.53 46.64 1.38
C GLU A 44 -14.06 45.55 0.44
N GLU A 45 -14.80 45.92 -0.60
CA GLU A 45 -15.29 44.97 -1.58
C GLU A 45 -14.14 44.31 -2.36
N VAL A 46 -14.13 42.98 -2.40
CA VAL A 46 -13.24 42.17 -3.21
C VAL A 46 -14.04 41.64 -4.39
N GLY A 47 -13.78 42.15 -5.58
CA GLY A 47 -14.43 41.69 -6.81
C GLY A 47 -13.61 40.63 -7.57
N ASN A 48 -14.23 40.05 -8.61
CA ASN A 48 -13.61 39.05 -9.49
C ASN A 48 -13.08 39.63 -10.81
N GLU A 49 -12.92 40.95 -10.91
CA GLU A 49 -12.54 41.64 -12.15
C GLU A 49 -11.19 41.15 -12.68
N ARG A 50 -10.27 40.74 -11.79
CA ARG A 50 -8.98 40.15 -12.17
C ARG A 50 -9.11 38.86 -13.00
N ASN A 51 -10.20 38.10 -12.83
CA ASN A 51 -10.49 36.90 -13.61
C ASN A 51 -11.02 37.23 -15.02
N PHE A 52 -11.30 38.50 -15.32
CA PHE A 52 -11.81 38.97 -16.61
C PHE A 52 -10.85 39.94 -17.31
N PRO A 53 -9.64 39.50 -17.72
CA PRO A 53 -8.70 40.37 -18.44
C PRO A 53 -9.32 40.87 -19.74
N GLN A 54 -9.03 42.12 -20.13
CA GLN A 54 -9.61 42.74 -21.34
C GLN A 54 -9.05 42.18 -22.65
N GLY A 55 -7.86 41.60 -22.63
CA GLY A 55 -7.18 41.08 -23.82
C GLY A 55 -6.49 39.76 -23.57
N ASN A 56 -5.64 39.35 -24.51
CA ASN A 56 -4.80 38.16 -24.40
C ASN A 56 -3.92 38.24 -23.15
N ILE A 57 -3.64 37.08 -22.55
CA ILE A 57 -2.89 36.99 -21.30
C ILE A 57 -1.46 36.53 -21.62
N PRO A 58 -0.44 37.38 -21.41
CA PRO A 58 0.94 36.93 -21.43
C PRO A 58 1.24 36.15 -20.15
N VAL A 59 1.86 34.98 -20.29
CA VAL A 59 2.38 34.14 -19.21
C VAL A 59 3.88 34.01 -19.46
N PRO A 60 4.68 35.03 -19.08
CA PRO A 60 6.11 35.05 -19.40
C PRO A 60 6.91 34.03 -18.58
N GLU A 61 6.47 33.76 -17.35
CA GLU A 61 7.13 32.86 -16.41
C GLU A 61 6.05 32.11 -15.62
N ALA A 62 5.67 30.92 -16.09
CA ALA A 62 4.89 30.00 -15.27
C ALA A 62 5.84 29.11 -14.44
N ASP A 63 5.27 28.48 -13.41
CA ASP A 63 5.96 27.57 -12.51
C ASP A 63 6.72 26.50 -13.29
N TRP A 64 7.96 26.24 -12.87
CA TRP A 64 8.79 25.22 -13.49
C TRP A 64 8.31 23.85 -13.06
N ILE A 65 8.23 22.92 -14.00
CA ILE A 65 7.75 21.57 -13.71
C ILE A 65 8.85 20.58 -14.07
N PHE A 66 9.31 19.81 -13.08
CA PHE A 66 10.18 18.66 -13.33
C PHE A 66 9.34 17.50 -13.87
N GLU A 67 9.78 16.89 -14.96
CA GLU A 67 9.21 15.65 -15.50
C GLU A 67 10.24 14.53 -15.39
N ILE A 68 9.92 13.51 -14.59
CA ILE A 68 10.83 12.43 -14.27
C ILE A 68 10.20 11.12 -14.75
N PRO A 69 10.69 10.54 -15.86
CA PRO A 69 10.28 9.19 -16.26
C PRO A 69 10.52 8.20 -15.11
N ASN A 70 9.60 7.27 -14.88
CA ASN A 70 9.82 6.28 -13.83
C ASN A 70 11.00 5.35 -14.20
N PRO A 71 11.82 4.88 -13.23
CA PRO A 71 12.80 3.83 -13.49
C PRO A 71 12.17 2.64 -14.23
N PHE A 72 10.92 2.33 -13.89
CA PHE A 72 10.06 1.32 -14.50
C PHE A 72 9.06 1.97 -15.47
N PRO A 73 9.27 1.94 -16.81
CA PRO A 73 8.45 2.68 -17.77
C PRO A 73 6.94 2.37 -17.70
N PHE A 74 6.56 1.13 -17.35
CA PHE A 74 5.16 0.73 -17.15
C PHE A 74 4.49 1.45 -15.96
N ARG A 75 5.27 2.12 -15.10
CA ARG A 75 4.81 2.95 -13.98
C ARG A 75 4.76 4.44 -14.31
N GLY A 76 4.93 4.84 -15.57
CA GLY A 76 4.62 6.21 -15.98
C GLY A 76 5.69 7.25 -15.70
N THR A 77 5.25 8.44 -15.26
CA THR A 77 6.10 9.63 -15.11
C THR A 77 5.62 10.50 -13.95
N THR A 78 6.56 10.96 -13.14
CA THR A 78 6.31 11.86 -12.00
C THR A 78 6.53 13.31 -12.42
N TYR A 79 5.64 14.18 -12.00
CA TYR A 79 5.69 15.63 -12.17
C TYR A 79 5.83 16.28 -10.80
N ILE A 80 6.81 17.17 -10.67
CA ILE A 80 7.02 17.96 -9.46
C ILE A 80 6.94 19.43 -9.85
N ASP A 81 5.98 20.13 -9.27
CA ASP A 81 5.93 21.58 -9.34
C ASP A 81 7.05 22.16 -8.48
N LYS A 82 7.89 23.00 -9.06
CA LYS A 82 9.06 23.53 -8.38
C LYS A 82 8.67 24.43 -7.21
N GLU A 83 7.65 25.27 -7.32
CA GLU A 83 7.28 26.20 -6.26
C GLU A 83 6.76 25.45 -5.03
N TRP A 84 5.95 24.42 -5.25
CA TRP A 84 5.43 23.57 -4.17
C TRP A 84 6.55 22.80 -3.48
N ALA A 85 7.48 22.24 -4.27
CA ALA A 85 8.60 21.49 -3.73
C ALA A 85 9.61 22.39 -3.01
N ASP A 86 9.88 23.59 -3.50
CA ASP A 86 10.72 24.57 -2.81
C ASP A 86 10.10 25.00 -1.47
N ALA A 87 8.79 25.22 -1.42
CA ALA A 87 8.08 25.54 -0.18
C ALA A 87 8.19 24.41 0.86
N SER A 88 8.15 23.16 0.40
CA SER A 88 8.40 21.97 1.24
C SER A 88 9.87 21.88 1.68
N ALA A 89 10.83 22.18 0.80
CA ALA A 89 12.26 22.16 1.10
C ALA A 89 12.69 23.25 2.10
N ILE A 90 11.99 24.38 2.15
CA ILE A 90 12.21 25.44 3.15
C ILE A 90 11.78 24.98 4.55
N ASN A 91 10.72 24.18 4.65
CA ASN A 91 10.22 23.65 5.91
C ASN A 91 9.91 22.14 5.80
N PRO A 92 10.94 21.27 5.85
CA PRO A 92 10.76 19.83 5.72
C PRO A 92 9.87 19.19 6.79
N ASP A 93 9.67 19.87 7.94
CA ASP A 93 8.77 19.40 8.99
C ASP A 93 7.28 19.42 8.57
N LYS A 94 6.95 20.07 7.44
CA LYS A 94 5.63 19.97 6.80
C LYS A 94 5.38 18.63 6.12
N ILE A 95 6.43 17.83 5.88
CA ILE A 95 6.27 16.46 5.39
C ILE A 95 5.81 15.62 6.58
N GLY A 96 4.49 15.54 6.74
CA GLY A 96 3.82 14.82 7.80
C GLY A 96 2.35 15.23 7.87
N LEU A 97 1.49 14.31 8.30
CA LEU A 97 0.09 14.62 8.58
C LEU A 97 -0.04 15.11 10.02
N PRO A 98 -0.94 16.08 10.29
CA PRO A 98 -1.22 16.49 11.65
C PRO A 98 -1.81 15.32 12.46
N PRO A 99 -1.60 15.31 13.79
CA PRO A 99 -2.25 14.33 14.66
C PRO A 99 -3.77 14.46 14.55
N ALA A 100 -4.47 13.34 14.68
CA ALA A 100 -5.93 13.35 14.67
C ALA A 100 -6.46 14.16 15.89
N PRO A 101 -7.39 15.10 15.69
CA PRO A 101 -8.00 15.82 16.81
C PRO A 101 -8.87 14.86 17.63
N GLN A 102 -9.08 15.19 18.91
CA GLN A 102 -10.09 14.52 19.72
C GLN A 102 -11.48 14.96 19.26
N VAL A 103 -12.35 13.99 18.96
CA VAL A 103 -13.70 14.23 18.45
C VAL A 103 -14.70 13.40 19.26
N SER A 104 -15.72 14.06 19.81
CA SER A 104 -16.81 13.43 20.58
C SER A 104 -18.10 14.22 20.39
N LEU A 105 -19.11 13.58 19.78
CA LEU A 105 -20.44 14.16 19.67
C LEU A 105 -21.12 14.20 21.04
N SER A 106 -21.02 13.13 21.82
CA SER A 106 -21.60 13.07 23.17
C SER A 106 -21.07 14.19 24.08
N THR A 107 -19.78 14.50 24.00
CA THR A 107 -19.19 15.62 24.75
C THR A 107 -19.67 16.98 24.24
N THR A 108 -19.80 17.13 22.92
CA THR A 108 -20.29 18.37 22.31
C THR A 108 -21.74 18.65 22.72
N LEU A 109 -22.54 17.60 22.91
CA LEU A 109 -23.97 17.69 23.19
C LEU A 109 -24.34 17.51 24.66
N LYS A 110 -23.41 17.65 25.61
CA LYS A 110 -23.64 17.43 27.07
C LYS A 110 -24.92 18.02 27.70
N LYS A 111 -25.57 19.00 27.07
CA LYS A 111 -26.82 19.65 27.52
C LYS A 111 -28.10 19.14 26.83
N THR A 112 -27.96 18.28 25.83
CA THR A 112 -29.04 17.67 25.06
C THR A 112 -28.96 16.16 25.26
N ASP A 113 -30.10 15.46 25.26
CA ASP A 113 -30.05 14.01 25.27
C ASP A 113 -29.47 13.48 23.94
N ALA A 114 -28.16 13.24 23.94
CA ALA A 114 -27.45 12.72 22.79
C ALA A 114 -27.99 11.35 22.35
N HIS A 115 -28.64 10.56 23.23
CA HIS A 115 -29.12 9.21 22.89
C HIS A 115 -30.10 9.21 21.73
N SER A 116 -31.20 9.95 21.85
CA SER A 116 -32.21 10.03 20.80
C SER A 116 -31.70 10.61 19.49
N LEU A 117 -30.60 11.39 19.53
CA LEU A 117 -30.10 12.09 18.36
C LEU A 117 -29.42 11.15 17.37
N PHE A 118 -28.61 10.18 17.84
CA PHE A 118 -27.93 9.25 16.93
C PHE A 118 -28.93 8.51 16.04
N GLU A 119 -30.07 8.08 16.58
CA GLU A 119 -31.14 7.43 15.81
C GLU A 119 -31.80 8.34 14.76
N GLN A 120 -31.69 9.66 14.93
CA GLN A 120 -32.27 10.67 14.04
C GLN A 120 -31.26 11.22 13.02
N LEU A 121 -29.96 10.95 13.19
CA LEU A 121 -28.94 11.43 12.26
C LEU A 121 -29.08 10.71 10.91
N PRO A 122 -28.98 11.44 9.79
CA PRO A 122 -28.91 10.82 8.48
C PRO A 122 -27.60 10.04 8.31
N ASP A 123 -27.64 8.98 7.48
CA ASP A 123 -26.51 8.06 7.27
C ASP A 123 -25.15 8.72 7.04
N PRO A 124 -25.01 9.80 6.23
CA PRO A 124 -23.71 10.44 6.05
C PRO A 124 -23.12 10.99 7.35
N LEU A 125 -23.95 11.50 8.27
CA LEU A 125 -23.46 12.00 9.56
C LEU A 125 -23.07 10.86 10.50
N LEU A 126 -23.80 9.73 10.47
CA LEU A 126 -23.43 8.53 11.20
C LEU A 126 -22.08 7.97 10.71
N LEU A 127 -21.88 7.92 9.40
CA LEU A 127 -20.61 7.49 8.80
C LEU A 127 -19.46 8.44 9.15
N ALA A 128 -19.67 9.74 9.09
CA ALA A 128 -18.68 10.73 9.50
C ALA A 128 -18.26 10.54 10.97
N LEU A 129 -19.23 10.27 11.85
CA LEU A 129 -18.94 9.98 13.26
C LEU A 129 -18.21 8.66 13.44
N ALA A 130 -18.57 7.62 12.69
CA ALA A 130 -17.93 6.31 12.78
C ALA A 130 -16.43 6.35 12.40
N THR A 131 -16.06 7.15 11.40
CA THR A 131 -14.67 7.26 10.93
C THR A 131 -13.85 8.33 11.65
N CYS A 132 -14.50 9.33 12.26
CA CYS A 132 -13.80 10.46 12.88
C CYS A 132 -13.87 10.51 14.41
N SER A 133 -14.85 9.87 15.05
CA SER A 133 -14.99 9.95 16.51
C SER A 133 -13.83 9.22 17.20
N THR A 134 -13.31 9.86 18.25
CA THR A 134 -12.30 9.29 19.16
C THR A 134 -12.91 8.90 20.51
N ASP A 135 -14.24 9.00 20.64
CA ASP A 135 -14.97 8.69 21.87
C ASP A 135 -15.55 7.27 21.81
N PRO A 136 -15.08 6.34 22.68
CA PRO A 136 -15.63 4.99 22.73
C PRO A 136 -17.15 4.96 22.94
N ALA A 137 -17.73 5.92 23.68
CA ALA A 137 -19.16 5.95 23.94
C ALA A 137 -19.98 6.29 22.68
N ASP A 138 -19.46 7.15 21.80
CA ASP A 138 -20.09 7.41 20.51
C ASP A 138 -20.01 6.15 19.63
N LEU A 139 -18.85 5.51 19.57
CA LEU A 139 -18.60 4.36 18.71
C LEU A 139 -19.39 3.12 19.14
N ILE A 140 -19.53 2.86 20.44
CA ILE A 140 -20.41 1.80 20.96
C ILE A 140 -21.85 1.99 20.48
N ARG A 141 -22.37 3.23 20.53
CA ARG A 141 -23.73 3.52 20.05
C ARG A 141 -23.86 3.27 18.56
N LEU A 142 -22.90 3.72 17.76
CA LEU A 142 -22.88 3.48 16.32
C LEU A 142 -22.81 1.98 16.00
N ALA A 143 -22.04 1.21 16.77
CA ALA A 143 -21.99 -0.25 16.65
C ALA A 143 -23.36 -0.89 16.92
N GLU A 144 -24.02 -0.52 18.02
CA GLU A 144 -25.35 -1.01 18.40
C GLU A 144 -26.47 -0.57 17.44
N LEU A 145 -26.32 0.58 16.78
CA LEU A 145 -27.24 1.00 15.72
C LEU A 145 -27.02 0.23 14.42
N SER A 146 -25.78 -0.20 14.16
CA SER A 146 -25.41 -0.89 12.92
C SER A 146 -25.81 -2.36 12.90
N CYS A 147 -25.93 -3.03 14.04
CA CYS A 147 -26.23 -4.47 14.14
C CYS A 147 -26.88 -4.87 15.48
N ASP A 148 -27.42 -6.09 15.55
CA ASP A 148 -27.96 -6.64 16.79
C ASP A 148 -26.87 -7.32 17.63
N ILE A 149 -26.46 -6.65 18.70
CA ILE A 149 -25.48 -7.17 19.67
C ILE A 149 -26.21 -7.88 20.83
N ILE A 150 -25.76 -9.08 21.17
CA ILE A 150 -26.15 -9.82 22.37
C ILE A 150 -25.23 -9.36 23.50
N LYS A 151 -25.82 -8.94 24.63
CA LYS A 151 -25.10 -8.50 25.82
C LYS A 151 -25.30 -9.45 27.00
N GLU A 152 -24.24 -9.70 27.75
CA GLU A 152 -24.24 -10.40 29.04
C GLU A 152 -23.66 -9.46 30.09
N ASN A 153 -24.43 -9.13 31.15
CA ASN A 153 -24.02 -8.16 32.17
C ASN A 153 -23.51 -6.82 31.58
N GLU A 154 -24.24 -6.27 30.60
CA GLU A 154 -23.89 -5.06 29.83
C GLU A 154 -22.64 -5.16 28.94
N GLN A 155 -21.97 -6.32 28.88
CA GLN A 155 -20.82 -6.55 28.02
C GLN A 155 -21.21 -7.23 26.70
N PRO A 156 -20.61 -6.87 25.56
CA PRO A 156 -20.88 -7.52 24.27
C PRO A 156 -20.39 -8.97 24.28
N ALA A 157 -21.30 -9.93 24.06
CA ALA A 157 -20.99 -11.36 24.03
C ALA A 157 -20.94 -11.94 22.61
N GLY A 158 -21.76 -11.39 21.69
CA GLY A 158 -21.82 -11.84 20.30
C GLY A 158 -22.85 -11.09 19.46
N LEU A 159 -23.02 -11.53 18.21
CA LEU A 159 -24.05 -11.02 17.30
C LEU A 159 -25.26 -11.94 17.29
N ARG A 160 -26.45 -11.37 17.03
CA ARG A 160 -27.64 -12.15 16.70
C ARG A 160 -27.54 -12.63 15.25
N TYR A 161 -27.98 -13.86 15.00
CA TYR A 161 -28.03 -14.47 13.67
C TYR A 161 -29.46 -14.85 13.30
N LEU A 162 -29.79 -14.72 12.01
CA LEU A 162 -31.02 -15.20 11.40
C LEU A 162 -30.69 -16.20 10.29
N LYS A 163 -31.59 -17.13 10.03
CA LYS A 163 -31.51 -17.99 8.85
C LYS A 163 -32.08 -17.25 7.65
N ASP A 164 -31.37 -17.24 6.54
CA ASP A 164 -31.90 -16.81 5.25
C ASP A 164 -32.80 -17.90 4.62
N ASP A 165 -33.35 -17.61 3.44
CA ASP A 165 -34.25 -18.51 2.70
C ASP A 165 -33.56 -19.84 2.29
N THR A 166 -32.22 -19.88 2.29
CA THR A 166 -31.43 -21.08 2.01
C THR A 166 -31.05 -21.86 3.28
N GLY A 167 -31.46 -21.37 4.45
CA GLY A 167 -31.12 -21.93 5.75
C GLY A 167 -29.74 -21.52 6.28
N ARG A 168 -29.02 -20.64 5.58
CA ARG A 168 -27.71 -20.15 5.99
C ARG A 168 -27.86 -19.12 7.10
N LEU A 169 -27.03 -19.24 8.13
CA LEU A 169 -26.99 -18.28 9.24
C LEU A 169 -26.23 -17.01 8.82
N MET A 170 -26.86 -15.86 9.00
CA MET A 170 -26.33 -14.54 8.69
C MET A 170 -26.47 -13.62 9.90
N PRO A 171 -25.44 -12.81 10.23
CA PRO A 171 -25.53 -11.84 11.31
C PRO A 171 -26.59 -10.77 10.97
N VAL A 172 -27.32 -10.29 11.97
CA VAL A 172 -28.30 -9.22 11.81
C VAL A 172 -27.59 -7.87 11.76
N ILE A 173 -27.30 -7.41 10.55
CA ILE A 173 -26.69 -6.10 10.27
C ILE A 173 -27.77 -5.20 9.68
N ARG A 174 -28.07 -4.09 10.35
CA ARG A 174 -29.11 -3.12 9.97
C ARG A 174 -28.59 -2.06 9.00
N ASN A 175 -27.32 -1.65 9.17
CA ASN A 175 -26.65 -0.68 8.32
C ASN A 175 -25.22 -1.16 8.03
N HIS A 176 -25.02 -1.75 6.85
CA HIS A 176 -23.75 -2.40 6.50
C HIS A 176 -22.58 -1.42 6.34
N PRO A 177 -22.72 -0.27 5.67
CA PRO A 177 -21.68 0.76 5.64
C PRO A 177 -21.27 1.24 7.04
N LEU A 178 -22.25 1.49 7.92
CA LEU A 178 -21.96 1.93 9.29
C LEU A 178 -21.24 0.84 10.10
N PHE A 179 -21.68 -0.41 9.95
CA PHE A 179 -21.07 -1.57 10.60
C PHE A 179 -19.59 -1.73 10.21
N GLU A 180 -19.26 -1.68 8.92
CA GLU A 180 -17.87 -1.77 8.47
C GLU A 180 -17.04 -0.58 8.96
N ALA A 181 -17.59 0.63 8.90
CA ALA A 181 -16.88 1.84 9.31
C ALA A 181 -16.56 1.85 10.80
N VAL A 182 -17.54 1.57 11.66
CA VAL A 182 -17.35 1.60 13.12
C VAL A 182 -16.46 0.45 13.59
N ALA A 183 -16.61 -0.75 13.02
CA ALA A 183 -15.82 -1.92 13.41
C ALA A 183 -14.33 -1.76 13.10
N ASN A 184 -13.98 -0.89 12.13
CA ASN A 184 -12.60 -0.56 11.80
C ASN A 184 -12.06 0.65 12.58
N SER A 185 -12.84 1.30 13.44
CA SER A 185 -12.35 2.43 14.22
C SER A 185 -11.34 1.97 15.30
N PRO A 186 -10.15 2.59 15.40
CA PRO A 186 -9.17 2.24 16.44
C PRO A 186 -9.69 2.52 17.86
N TYR A 187 -10.63 3.46 18.02
CA TYR A 187 -11.17 3.87 19.31
C TYR A 187 -12.40 3.08 19.76
N LEU A 188 -12.95 2.19 18.93
CA LEU A 188 -13.97 1.25 19.37
C LEU A 188 -13.34 0.26 20.37
N PRO A 189 -13.98 -0.09 21.50
CA PRO A 189 -13.41 -1.08 22.41
C PRO A 189 -13.21 -2.44 21.73
N ASP A 190 -12.14 -3.13 22.13
CA ASP A 190 -11.73 -4.37 21.47
C ASP A 190 -12.78 -5.48 21.56
N ASP A 191 -13.52 -5.60 22.67
CA ASP A 191 -14.60 -6.59 22.82
C ASP A 191 -15.69 -6.42 21.74
N TYR A 192 -15.98 -5.17 21.34
CA TYR A 192 -16.90 -4.88 20.22
C TYR A 192 -16.27 -5.27 18.88
N LYS A 193 -15.02 -4.86 18.63
CA LYS A 193 -14.30 -5.24 17.38
C LYS A 193 -14.25 -6.76 17.21
N ILE A 194 -13.99 -7.50 18.30
CA ILE A 194 -13.94 -8.96 18.35
C ILE A 194 -15.27 -9.55 17.90
N ILE A 195 -16.38 -9.21 18.56
CA ILE A 195 -17.67 -9.80 18.19
C ILE A 195 -18.14 -9.40 16.80
N MET A 196 -17.76 -8.21 16.32
CA MET A 196 -18.23 -7.68 15.04
C MET A 196 -17.46 -8.27 13.86
N VAL A 197 -16.12 -8.21 13.88
CA VAL A 197 -15.32 -8.47 12.67
C VAL A 197 -14.04 -9.27 12.88
N ILE A 198 -13.53 -9.42 14.11
CA ILE A 198 -12.22 -10.07 14.33
C ILE A 198 -12.36 -11.54 14.74
N ARG A 199 -13.36 -11.89 15.57
CA ARG A 199 -13.57 -13.28 16.02
C ARG A 199 -13.64 -14.22 14.82
N PRO A 200 -12.85 -15.31 14.78
CA PRO A 200 -12.91 -16.28 13.69
C PRO A 200 -14.35 -16.73 13.39
N GLY A 201 -14.76 -16.61 12.13
CA GLY A 201 -16.11 -16.92 11.66
C GLY A 201 -17.10 -15.74 11.65
N ALA A 202 -16.81 -14.62 12.31
CA ALA A 202 -17.69 -13.43 12.30
C ALA A 202 -17.90 -12.88 10.88
N GLN A 203 -16.85 -12.88 10.06
CA GLN A 203 -16.88 -12.45 8.65
C GLN A 203 -17.27 -13.57 7.68
N GLY A 204 -17.81 -14.69 8.18
CA GLY A 204 -18.24 -15.82 7.37
C GLY A 204 -17.20 -16.93 7.25
N ARG A 205 -17.30 -17.72 6.17
CA ARG A 205 -16.51 -18.94 5.97
C ARG A 205 -15.11 -18.58 5.46
N SER A 206 -14.15 -18.50 6.36
CA SER A 206 -12.73 -18.43 6.04
C SER A 206 -11.99 -19.29 7.05
N GLU A 207 -11.63 -20.49 6.63
CA GLU A 207 -10.98 -21.47 7.48
C GLU A 207 -9.58 -20.97 7.89
N ILE A 208 -9.23 -21.14 9.17
CA ILE A 208 -7.85 -20.93 9.64
C ILE A 208 -7.05 -22.18 9.25
N VAL A 209 -6.01 -21.98 8.44
CA VAL A 209 -5.20 -23.06 7.84
C VAL A 209 -3.72 -22.97 8.22
N GLY A 210 -3.35 -21.97 9.00
CA GLY A 210 -2.02 -21.77 9.56
C GLY A 210 -2.08 -20.82 10.76
N GLU A 211 -1.08 -20.91 11.62
CA GLU A 211 -0.98 -20.13 12.86
C GLU A 211 0.49 -19.84 13.16
N TRP A 212 0.80 -18.59 13.49
CA TRP A 212 2.01 -18.26 14.21
C TRP A 212 1.66 -18.26 15.70
N PRO A 213 2.24 -19.15 16.51
CA PRO A 213 1.74 -19.43 17.85
C PRO A 213 1.77 -18.19 18.73
N LYS A 214 0.77 -18.10 19.60
CA LYS A 214 0.69 -17.05 20.61
C LYS A 214 1.93 -17.00 21.49
N ASP A 215 2.50 -15.82 21.62
CA ASP A 215 3.41 -15.45 22.69
C ASP A 215 2.92 -14.20 23.44
N GLU A 216 3.77 -13.58 24.27
CA GLU A 216 3.40 -12.38 25.04
C GLU A 216 3.09 -11.16 24.16
N ASN A 217 3.57 -11.12 22.92
CA ASN A 217 3.55 -9.95 22.06
C ASN A 217 2.79 -10.17 20.74
N THR A 218 2.78 -11.37 20.17
CA THR A 218 2.22 -11.66 18.84
C THR A 218 1.38 -12.92 18.81
N HIS A 219 0.39 -12.94 17.92
CA HIS A 219 -0.39 -14.10 17.54
C HIS A 219 -1.02 -13.81 16.17
N VAL A 220 -0.88 -14.73 15.21
CA VAL A 220 -1.31 -14.50 13.83
C VAL A 220 -2.00 -15.75 13.29
N PHE A 221 -3.14 -15.55 12.62
CA PHE A 221 -3.83 -16.60 11.87
C PHE A 221 -3.66 -16.40 10.36
N GLU A 222 -3.52 -17.52 9.65
CA GLU A 222 -3.64 -17.59 8.20
C GLU A 222 -5.02 -18.12 7.82
N TYR A 223 -5.77 -17.32 7.08
CA TYR A 223 -7.11 -17.63 6.58
C TYR A 223 -7.06 -18.05 5.11
N LEU A 224 -7.79 -19.11 4.76
CA LEU A 224 -8.08 -19.47 3.38
C LEU A 224 -9.23 -18.61 2.84
N ARG A 225 -9.04 -18.02 1.67
CA ARG A 225 -10.05 -17.20 0.98
C ARG A 225 -10.53 -17.90 -0.29
N GLN A 226 -11.60 -18.67 -0.19
CA GLN A 226 -12.18 -19.44 -1.30
C GLN A 226 -12.90 -18.55 -2.34
N ASN A 227 -13.42 -17.39 -1.92
CA ASN A 227 -14.14 -16.45 -2.78
C ASN A 227 -13.20 -15.31 -3.24
N SER A 228 -12.17 -15.64 -4.01
CA SER A 228 -11.16 -14.68 -4.46
C SER A 228 -10.97 -14.70 -5.97
N TYR A 229 -10.67 -13.53 -6.54
CA TYR A 229 -10.20 -13.40 -7.92
C TYR A 229 -8.70 -13.73 -8.08
N ILE A 230 -7.96 -13.84 -6.98
CA ILE A 230 -6.51 -14.14 -6.98
C ILE A 230 -6.31 -15.63 -7.29
N PRO A 231 -5.66 -16.00 -8.41
CA PRO A 231 -5.48 -17.39 -8.81
C PRO A 231 -4.44 -18.12 -7.95
N GLY A 232 -4.45 -19.46 -7.98
CA GLY A 232 -3.40 -20.28 -7.37
C GLY A 232 -3.57 -20.60 -5.88
N GLY A 233 -4.67 -20.13 -5.29
CA GLY A 233 -5.02 -20.29 -3.87
C GLY A 233 -4.71 -19.02 -3.10
N HIS A 234 -5.75 -18.33 -2.65
CA HIS A 234 -5.64 -17.07 -1.93
C HIS A 234 -5.63 -17.32 -0.42
N TYR A 235 -4.56 -16.88 0.24
CA TYR A 235 -4.40 -16.90 1.68
C TYR A 235 -4.25 -15.47 2.20
N ALA A 236 -4.74 -15.22 3.41
CA ALA A 236 -4.57 -13.96 4.08
C ALA A 236 -4.10 -14.18 5.52
N ALA A 237 -2.94 -13.62 5.88
CA ALA A 237 -2.47 -13.66 7.26
C ALA A 237 -2.84 -12.36 7.97
N ASN A 238 -3.47 -12.47 9.13
CA ASN A 238 -3.91 -11.35 9.95
C ASN A 238 -3.63 -11.63 11.42
N MET A 239 -3.49 -10.55 12.20
CA MET A 239 -3.39 -10.67 13.66
C MET A 239 -4.60 -11.42 14.21
N ALA A 240 -4.35 -12.30 15.18
CA ALA A 240 -5.40 -13.06 15.86
C ALA A 240 -6.29 -12.16 16.73
N ASP A 241 -7.43 -12.69 17.17
CA ASP A 241 -8.44 -11.97 17.93
C ASP A 241 -8.01 -11.55 19.34
N ASP A 242 -6.90 -12.09 19.84
CA ASP A 242 -6.25 -11.71 21.10
C ASP A 242 -4.97 -10.85 20.91
N ALA A 243 -4.64 -10.47 19.68
CA ALA A 243 -3.45 -9.68 19.33
C ALA A 243 -3.75 -8.51 18.37
N ILE A 244 -4.86 -7.82 18.59
CA ILE A 244 -5.41 -6.79 17.69
C ILE A 244 -4.42 -5.64 17.43
N ARG A 245 -4.35 -5.19 16.16
CA ARG A 245 -3.52 -4.06 15.70
C ARG A 245 -4.30 -3.18 14.72
N TYR A 246 -4.63 -1.96 15.13
CA TYR A 246 -5.44 -1.01 14.33
C TYR A 246 -4.66 0.26 13.94
N SER A 247 -3.35 0.30 14.24
CA SER A 247 -2.42 1.32 13.78
C SER A 247 -1.11 0.68 13.34
N ILE A 248 -0.43 1.32 12.38
CA ILE A 248 0.87 0.84 11.90
C ILE A 248 1.90 0.88 13.04
N GLU A 249 1.80 1.89 13.91
CA GLU A 249 2.68 2.08 15.07
C GLU A 249 2.61 0.93 16.07
N ALA A 250 1.47 0.25 16.16
CA ALA A 250 1.29 -0.89 17.05
C ALA A 250 2.02 -2.15 16.56
N LEU A 251 2.49 -2.20 15.30
CA LEU A 251 3.19 -3.35 14.76
C LEU A 251 4.60 -3.49 15.32
N GLY A 252 4.86 -4.65 15.92
CA GLY A 252 6.16 -5.05 16.42
C GLY A 252 6.95 -5.93 15.45
N PRO A 253 8.25 -6.17 15.73
CA PRO A 253 9.05 -7.16 15.00
C PRO A 253 8.45 -8.57 15.03
N GLY A 254 7.84 -8.97 16.15
CA GLY A 254 7.17 -10.27 16.29
C GLY A 254 5.96 -10.41 15.36
N ASP A 255 5.17 -9.34 15.21
CA ASP A 255 4.01 -9.30 14.31
C ASP A 255 4.45 -9.49 12.84
N ILE A 256 5.45 -8.72 12.39
CA ILE A 256 5.98 -8.82 11.02
C ILE A 256 6.59 -10.20 10.78
N LYS A 257 7.37 -10.72 11.74
CA LYS A 257 7.93 -12.07 11.66
C LYS A 257 6.84 -13.12 11.50
N GLY A 258 5.79 -13.09 12.33
CA GLY A 258 4.70 -14.06 12.27
C GLY A 258 3.93 -14.01 10.94
N LEU A 259 3.53 -12.81 10.51
CA LEU A 259 2.85 -12.58 9.22
C LEU A 259 3.68 -13.10 8.04
N ARG A 260 4.96 -12.72 7.98
CA ARG A 260 5.87 -13.12 6.89
C ARG A 260 6.25 -14.59 6.95
N HIS A 261 6.39 -15.17 8.13
CA HIS A 261 6.64 -16.60 8.29
C HIS A 261 5.50 -17.44 7.70
N LEU A 262 4.25 -17.08 7.94
CA LEU A 262 3.10 -17.79 7.36
C LEU A 262 3.11 -17.72 5.83
N TYR A 263 3.44 -16.56 5.27
CA TYR A 263 3.67 -16.42 3.82
C TYR A 263 4.78 -17.35 3.30
N TYR A 264 5.96 -17.35 3.93
CA TYR A 264 7.06 -18.22 3.52
C TYR A 264 6.68 -19.71 3.63
N GLN A 265 6.11 -20.11 4.76
CA GLN A 265 5.68 -21.47 5.01
C GLN A 265 4.68 -21.95 3.97
N ARG A 266 3.62 -21.16 3.73
CA ARG A 266 2.57 -21.55 2.79
C ARG A 266 3.12 -21.70 1.39
N THR A 267 3.91 -20.73 0.93
CA THR A 267 4.51 -20.77 -0.40
C THR A 267 5.42 -21.98 -0.57
N LEU A 268 6.34 -22.22 0.37
CA LEU A 268 7.29 -23.33 0.27
C LEU A 268 6.58 -24.70 0.33
N VAL A 269 5.60 -24.87 1.21
CA VAL A 269 4.83 -26.14 1.27
C VAL A 269 4.04 -26.37 -0.01
N ARG A 270 3.35 -25.35 -0.54
CA ARG A 270 2.58 -25.45 -1.79
C ARG A 270 3.47 -25.76 -2.98
N LEU A 271 4.65 -25.17 -3.03
CA LEU A 271 5.61 -25.40 -4.10
C LEU A 271 6.25 -26.80 -3.98
N ALA A 272 6.61 -27.24 -2.78
CA ALA A 272 7.09 -28.60 -2.55
C ALA A 272 6.05 -29.65 -2.95
N GLU A 273 4.76 -29.41 -2.66
CA GLU A 273 3.65 -30.25 -3.10
C GLU A 273 3.57 -30.30 -4.64
N LYS A 274 3.62 -29.15 -5.31
CA LYS A 274 3.64 -29.08 -6.79
C LYS A 274 4.83 -29.84 -7.38
N LEU A 275 6.00 -29.75 -6.76
CA LEU A 275 7.24 -30.41 -7.18
C LEU A 275 7.35 -31.87 -6.71
N GLN A 276 6.31 -32.41 -6.05
CA GLN A 276 6.28 -33.79 -5.53
C GLN A 276 7.43 -34.11 -4.56
N LEU A 277 7.89 -33.11 -3.81
CA LEU A 277 8.91 -33.28 -2.77
C LEU A 277 8.29 -33.80 -1.47
N PRO A 278 9.07 -34.48 -0.59
CA PRO A 278 8.60 -34.86 0.73
C PRO A 278 8.08 -33.65 1.51
N LEU A 279 6.83 -33.73 1.94
CA LEU A 279 6.19 -32.66 2.71
C LEU A 279 6.58 -32.74 4.19
N PRO A 280 6.71 -31.59 4.87
CA PRO A 280 6.97 -31.55 6.30
C PRO A 280 5.73 -32.01 7.10
N ALA A 281 5.91 -32.19 8.41
CA ALA A 281 4.82 -32.58 9.30
C ALA A 281 3.68 -31.53 9.31
N THR A 282 2.44 -32.01 9.38
CA THR A 282 1.23 -31.18 9.41
C THR A 282 0.78 -30.85 10.83
N GLY A 283 -0.15 -29.89 10.97
CA GLY A 283 -0.78 -29.55 12.26
C GLY A 283 0.09 -28.71 13.21
N ARG A 284 1.17 -28.11 12.71
CA ARG A 284 2.04 -27.21 13.49
C ARG A 284 2.73 -26.18 12.58
N VAL A 285 3.24 -25.13 13.20
CA VAL A 285 4.19 -24.21 12.55
C VAL A 285 5.52 -24.92 12.25
N LEU A 286 6.10 -24.62 11.10
CA LEU A 286 7.41 -25.13 10.69
C LEU A 286 8.53 -24.32 11.33
N ARG A 287 9.59 -24.99 11.78
CA ARG A 287 10.77 -24.29 12.30
C ARG A 287 11.58 -23.69 11.16
N GLU A 288 12.42 -22.70 11.47
CA GLU A 288 13.26 -22.03 10.47
C GLU A 288 14.21 -23.00 9.74
N ASP A 289 14.77 -24.00 10.44
CA ASP A 289 15.62 -25.06 9.87
C ASP A 289 14.85 -25.98 8.92
N GLU A 290 13.59 -26.27 9.22
CA GLU A 290 12.72 -27.10 8.38
C GLU A 290 12.32 -26.36 7.11
N LEU A 291 11.94 -25.08 7.23
CA LEU A 291 11.66 -24.23 6.07
C LEU A 291 12.89 -24.09 5.18
N GLU A 292 14.07 -23.95 5.77
CA GLU A 292 15.31 -23.83 5.03
C GLU A 292 15.66 -25.13 4.28
N SER A 293 15.53 -26.28 4.95
CA SER A 293 15.74 -27.58 4.31
C SER A 293 14.77 -27.80 3.14
N LEU A 294 13.50 -27.43 3.31
CA LEU A 294 12.49 -27.49 2.26
C LEU A 294 12.82 -26.55 1.09
N ARG A 295 13.24 -25.32 1.39
CA ARG A 295 13.65 -24.31 0.40
C ARG A 295 14.81 -24.81 -0.47
N LEU A 296 15.83 -25.42 0.13
CA LEU A 296 16.96 -25.98 -0.60
C LEU A 296 16.54 -27.15 -1.50
N GLY A 297 15.65 -28.03 -1.02
CA GLY A 297 15.07 -29.10 -1.83
C GLY A 297 14.26 -28.57 -3.02
N ILE A 298 13.49 -27.50 -2.81
CA ILE A 298 12.74 -26.80 -3.86
C ILE A 298 13.69 -26.24 -4.91
N ILE A 299 14.74 -25.50 -4.51
CA ILE A 299 15.70 -24.91 -5.46
C ILE A 299 16.30 -25.98 -6.38
N ALA A 300 16.66 -27.14 -5.82
CA ALA A 300 17.21 -28.24 -6.59
C ALA A 300 16.22 -28.89 -7.58
N ALA A 301 14.92 -28.65 -7.40
CA ALA A 301 13.84 -29.23 -8.20
C ALA A 301 13.08 -28.19 -9.04
N LEU A 302 13.47 -26.90 -9.02
CA LEU A 302 12.80 -25.87 -9.81
C LEU A 302 12.97 -26.13 -11.32
N PRO A 303 11.93 -25.87 -12.13
CA PRO A 303 12.02 -26.01 -13.57
C PRO A 303 12.99 -24.99 -14.18
N GLU A 304 13.63 -25.34 -15.29
CA GLU A 304 14.55 -24.44 -15.99
C GLU A 304 13.82 -23.20 -16.53
N GLU A 305 12.65 -23.39 -17.14
CA GLU A 305 11.83 -22.33 -17.75
C GLU A 305 10.39 -22.36 -17.20
N ASN A 306 9.65 -21.27 -17.43
CA ASN A 306 8.20 -21.16 -17.16
C ASN A 306 7.79 -21.58 -15.73
N GLY A 307 8.37 -20.90 -14.75
CA GLY A 307 8.05 -21.12 -13.33
C GLY A 307 6.75 -20.46 -12.86
N ALA A 308 6.24 -20.96 -11.74
CA ALA A 308 5.22 -20.26 -10.96
C ALA A 308 5.74 -18.88 -10.49
N ALA A 309 4.85 -18.01 -10.02
CA ALA A 309 5.22 -16.73 -9.40
C ALA A 309 4.59 -16.59 -8.02
N THR A 310 5.24 -15.84 -7.14
CA THR A 310 4.60 -15.42 -5.90
C THR A 310 3.80 -14.15 -6.12
N LEU A 311 2.63 -14.09 -5.49
CA LEU A 311 1.89 -12.85 -5.29
C LEU A 311 1.87 -12.60 -3.79
N TRP A 312 2.32 -11.43 -3.38
CA TRP A 312 2.17 -10.94 -2.02
C TRP A 312 1.79 -9.46 -2.08
N GLY A 313 0.86 -9.08 -1.22
CA GLY A 313 0.48 -7.69 -1.04
C GLY A 313 -0.05 -7.43 0.36
N TRP A 314 -0.07 -6.16 0.72
CA TRP A 314 -0.61 -5.71 2.01
C TRP A 314 -1.40 -4.43 1.81
N ASN A 315 -2.67 -4.45 2.19
CA ASN A 315 -3.43 -3.22 2.42
C ASN A 315 -3.51 -2.96 3.93
N PHE A 316 -2.75 -1.97 4.40
CA PHE A 316 -2.89 -1.44 5.76
C PHE A 316 -3.81 -0.24 5.73
N GLY A 317 -4.76 -0.14 6.66
CA GLY A 317 -5.66 0.99 6.78
C GLY A 317 -7.05 0.70 6.24
N PHE A 318 -8.05 1.31 6.87
CA PHE A 318 -9.42 1.38 6.38
C PHE A 318 -9.89 2.82 6.44
N ASP A 319 -10.58 3.27 5.38
CA ASP A 319 -11.35 4.51 5.41
C ASP A 319 -12.53 4.46 4.44
N PHE A 320 -13.57 5.20 4.80
CA PHE A 320 -14.86 5.20 4.12
C PHE A 320 -15.45 6.61 4.16
N ALA A 321 -15.68 7.19 2.99
CA ALA A 321 -16.25 8.52 2.90
C ALA A 321 -17.70 8.51 3.44
N PRO A 322 -18.15 9.58 4.11
CA PRO A 322 -19.56 9.77 4.48
C PRO A 322 -20.56 9.63 3.31
N THR A 323 -20.08 9.79 2.08
CA THR A 323 -20.82 9.61 0.82
C THR A 323 -20.77 8.16 0.30
N GLN A 324 -20.32 7.21 1.12
CA GLN A 324 -20.21 5.78 0.86
C GLN A 324 -19.13 5.34 -0.13
N TYR A 325 -18.21 6.23 -0.48
CA TYR A 325 -17.04 5.85 -1.26
C TYR A 325 -16.01 5.16 -0.38
N ARG A 326 -15.67 3.93 -0.73
CA ARG A 326 -14.55 3.23 -0.13
C ARG A 326 -13.24 3.84 -0.62
N LEU A 327 -12.36 4.19 0.32
CA LEU A 327 -11.11 4.91 0.02
C LEU A 327 -9.87 4.00 0.03
N HIS A 328 -10.02 2.74 0.44
CA HIS A 328 -8.95 1.75 0.47
C HIS A 328 -9.46 0.33 0.18
N ALA A 329 -8.61 -0.54 -0.38
CA ALA A 329 -9.02 -1.87 -0.83
C ALA A 329 -9.32 -2.87 0.30
N SER A 330 -9.02 -2.53 1.56
CA SER A 330 -9.21 -3.43 2.69
C SER A 330 -10.57 -3.29 3.36
N HIS A 331 -11.13 -4.41 3.85
CA HIS A 331 -12.28 -4.44 4.76
C HIS A 331 -11.86 -4.48 6.25
N GLN A 332 -10.56 -4.59 6.52
CA GLN A 332 -9.95 -4.65 7.86
C GLN A 332 -8.72 -3.73 7.91
N GLN A 333 -8.34 -3.25 9.10
CA GLN A 333 -7.13 -2.42 9.24
C GLN A 333 -5.84 -3.10 8.78
N ILE A 334 -5.72 -4.42 8.94
CA ILE A 334 -4.60 -5.21 8.45
C ILE A 334 -5.12 -6.27 7.52
N HIS A 335 -4.59 -6.31 6.31
CA HIS A 335 -4.91 -7.34 5.34
C HIS A 335 -3.68 -7.67 4.49
N GLN A 336 -2.91 -8.66 4.93
CA GLN A 336 -1.85 -9.26 4.14
C GLN A 336 -2.43 -10.41 3.32
N GLN A 337 -2.12 -10.46 2.03
CA GLN A 337 -2.67 -11.43 1.08
C GLN A 337 -1.54 -12.02 0.25
N TYR A 338 -1.60 -13.33 0.00
CA TYR A 338 -0.62 -13.99 -0.85
C TYR A 338 -1.17 -15.24 -1.53
N ALA A 339 -0.52 -15.61 -2.64
CA ALA A 339 -0.85 -16.76 -3.46
C ALA A 339 0.37 -17.26 -4.24
N LEU A 340 0.29 -18.51 -4.71
CA LEU A 340 1.24 -19.06 -5.67
C LEU A 340 0.59 -19.05 -7.06
N VAL A 341 0.88 -18.03 -7.85
CA VAL A 341 0.36 -17.87 -9.21
C VAL A 341 0.95 -18.99 -10.09
N PRO A 342 0.13 -19.72 -10.87
CA PRO A 342 0.64 -20.76 -11.76
C PRO A 342 1.57 -20.18 -12.85
N GLU A 343 2.28 -21.03 -13.58
CA GLU A 343 3.09 -20.55 -14.72
C GLU A 343 2.21 -20.11 -15.90
N GLU A 344 1.16 -20.88 -16.18
CA GLU A 344 0.27 -20.73 -17.33
C GLU A 344 -1.19 -20.90 -16.89
N VAL A 345 -2.09 -20.38 -17.72
CA VAL A 345 -3.53 -20.55 -17.60
C VAL A 345 -4.13 -21.05 -18.91
N THR A 346 -5.18 -21.86 -18.81
CA THR A 346 -5.92 -22.36 -19.97
C THR A 346 -6.66 -21.23 -20.67
N ALA A 347 -6.52 -21.16 -21.99
CA ALA A 347 -7.14 -20.17 -22.84
C ALA A 347 -8.47 -20.66 -23.40
N TYR A 348 -9.45 -19.76 -23.45
CA TYR A 348 -10.77 -19.96 -24.07
C TYR A 348 -11.09 -18.73 -24.93
N ASN A 349 -11.73 -18.92 -26.09
CA ASN A 349 -12.15 -17.82 -26.98
C ASN A 349 -13.67 -17.71 -27.14
N GLU A 350 -14.43 -18.77 -26.80
CA GLU A 350 -15.89 -18.83 -26.86
C GLU A 350 -16.43 -19.70 -25.71
N GLY A 351 -16.93 -19.09 -24.63
CA GLY A 351 -17.42 -19.83 -23.44
C GLY A 351 -16.29 -20.43 -22.59
N THR A 352 -16.62 -21.40 -21.73
CA THR A 352 -15.68 -22.01 -20.76
C THR A 352 -15.53 -23.52 -20.91
N GLU A 353 -16.05 -24.11 -21.99
CA GLU A 353 -16.11 -25.57 -22.16
C GLU A 353 -14.94 -26.11 -23.01
N GLN A 354 -14.59 -25.43 -24.10
CA GLN A 354 -13.55 -25.88 -25.02
C GLN A 354 -12.30 -25.00 -24.93
N ALA A 355 -11.21 -25.58 -24.40
CA ALA A 355 -9.92 -24.93 -24.37
C ALA A 355 -9.33 -24.79 -25.79
N VAL A 356 -8.67 -23.65 -26.06
CA VAL A 356 -8.02 -23.35 -27.35
C VAL A 356 -6.51 -23.19 -27.23
N GLY A 357 -5.95 -23.29 -26.02
CA GLY A 357 -4.52 -23.21 -25.78
C GLY A 357 -4.21 -22.88 -24.32
N GLN A 358 -2.99 -22.41 -24.09
CA GLN A 358 -2.50 -21.90 -22.81
C GLN A 358 -1.71 -20.61 -23.07
N PHE A 359 -1.65 -19.73 -22.07
CA PHE A 359 -0.74 -18.59 -22.08
C PHE A 359 -0.18 -18.35 -20.68
N ALA A 360 0.99 -17.71 -20.59
CA ALA A 360 1.62 -17.37 -19.33
C ALA A 360 0.65 -16.59 -18.43
N SER A 361 0.52 -17.02 -17.18
CA SER A 361 -0.30 -16.28 -16.23
C SER A 361 0.27 -14.86 -16.06
N TYR A 362 -0.57 -13.89 -15.70
CA TYR A 362 -0.06 -12.57 -15.37
C TYR A 362 0.56 -12.55 -13.97
N SER A 363 1.81 -12.08 -13.85
CA SER A 363 2.41 -11.64 -12.59
C SER A 363 3.04 -10.26 -12.78
N CYS A 364 2.79 -9.34 -11.85
CA CYS A 364 3.32 -7.98 -12.01
C CYS A 364 4.85 -7.91 -11.99
N GLY A 365 5.53 -8.91 -11.41
CA GLY A 365 6.99 -9.04 -11.45
C GLY A 365 7.55 -9.29 -12.86
N ASP A 366 6.74 -9.82 -13.79
CA ASP A 366 7.15 -10.03 -15.19
C ASP A 366 7.41 -8.70 -15.90
N LEU A 367 6.69 -7.64 -15.53
CA LEU A 367 6.92 -6.29 -16.08
C LEU A 367 8.32 -5.75 -15.75
N VAL A 368 8.90 -6.19 -14.64
CA VAL A 368 10.29 -5.86 -14.27
C VAL A 368 11.27 -6.70 -15.09
N ALA A 369 10.98 -7.98 -15.33
CA ALA A 369 11.79 -8.83 -16.20
C ALA A 369 11.83 -8.30 -17.63
N ASP A 370 10.69 -7.93 -18.20
CA ASP A 370 10.59 -7.33 -19.54
C ASP A 370 11.43 -6.05 -19.64
N LEU A 371 11.37 -5.20 -18.61
CA LEU A 371 12.20 -4.00 -18.55
C LEU A 371 13.69 -4.31 -18.55
N ILE A 372 14.15 -5.28 -17.75
CA ILE A 372 15.56 -5.65 -17.66
C ILE A 372 16.06 -6.07 -19.05
N ASN A 373 15.31 -6.96 -19.71
CA ASN A 373 15.64 -7.45 -21.05
C ASN A 373 15.71 -6.30 -22.07
N ASP A 374 14.71 -5.42 -22.05
CA ASP A 374 14.66 -4.24 -22.93
C ASP A 374 15.83 -3.27 -22.69
N TYR A 375 16.18 -3.06 -21.42
CA TYR A 375 17.26 -2.16 -21.05
C TYR A 375 18.63 -2.72 -21.47
N GLU A 376 18.85 -4.02 -21.29
CA GLU A 376 20.07 -4.71 -21.71
C GLU A 376 20.21 -4.71 -23.23
N GLU A 377 19.14 -5.02 -23.99
CA GLU A 377 19.14 -4.97 -25.46
C GLU A 377 19.52 -3.58 -25.99
N ILE A 378 19.05 -2.51 -25.34
CA ILE A 378 19.24 -1.13 -25.80
C ILE A 378 20.60 -0.56 -25.37
N ASN A 379 21.04 -0.84 -24.15
CA ASN A 379 22.20 -0.16 -23.55
C ASN A 379 23.43 -1.07 -23.37
N GLY A 380 23.26 -2.40 -23.44
CA GLY A 380 24.32 -3.36 -23.18
C GLY A 380 24.80 -3.38 -21.73
N SER A 381 23.96 -2.96 -20.77
CA SER A 381 24.29 -2.88 -19.34
C SER A 381 23.15 -3.40 -18.46
N ASP A 382 23.49 -3.78 -17.22
CA ASP A 382 22.53 -4.31 -16.24
C ASP A 382 21.73 -3.18 -15.57
N PHE A 383 20.41 -3.19 -15.77
CA PHE A 383 19.51 -2.13 -15.28
C PHE A 383 19.66 -1.88 -13.77
N PHE A 384 19.65 -2.93 -12.94
CA PHE A 384 19.66 -2.75 -11.49
C PHE A 384 21.05 -2.38 -10.95
N SER A 385 22.14 -2.76 -11.62
CA SER A 385 23.47 -2.19 -11.36
C SER A 385 23.50 -0.69 -11.59
N ASP A 386 23.00 -0.24 -12.74
CA ASP A 386 22.97 1.18 -13.09
C ASP A 386 22.02 1.95 -12.17
N TYR A 387 20.87 1.36 -11.81
CA TYR A 387 19.92 1.98 -10.89
C TYR A 387 20.50 2.15 -9.48
N ARG A 388 21.16 1.13 -8.93
CA ARG A 388 21.87 1.25 -7.63
C ARG A 388 22.96 2.31 -7.69
N THR A 389 23.69 2.40 -8.81
CA THR A 389 24.71 3.43 -9.02
C THR A 389 24.08 4.82 -9.05
N ALA A 390 22.94 4.99 -9.75
CA ALA A 390 22.18 6.25 -9.77
C ALA A 390 21.67 6.66 -8.39
N LEU A 391 21.17 5.71 -7.59
CA LEU A 391 20.75 5.95 -6.21
C LEU A 391 21.92 6.43 -5.35
N ALA A 392 23.08 5.78 -5.44
CA ALA A 392 24.28 6.15 -4.69
C ALA A 392 24.87 7.51 -5.13
N ALA A 393 24.83 7.80 -6.42
CA ALA A 393 25.33 9.05 -7.02
C ALA A 393 24.28 10.17 -7.09
N ASN A 394 23.15 10.03 -6.40
CA ASN A 394 22.03 10.96 -6.55
C ASN A 394 22.42 12.41 -6.21
N ARG A 395 21.87 13.34 -6.99
CA ARG A 395 21.93 14.78 -6.76
C ARG A 395 20.52 15.36 -6.76
N ARG A 396 20.33 16.42 -5.98
CA ARG A 396 19.06 17.16 -5.95
C ARG A 396 18.77 17.79 -7.30
N MET A 397 17.49 17.88 -7.65
CA MET A 397 17.04 18.46 -8.92
C MET A 397 16.92 19.98 -8.88
N ASP A 398 16.78 20.54 -7.68
CA ASP A 398 16.70 21.98 -7.41
C ASP A 398 18.07 22.69 -7.43
N GLY A 399 19.16 21.93 -7.56
CA GLY A 399 20.52 22.46 -7.58
C GLY A 399 21.08 22.86 -6.21
N ARG A 400 20.34 22.61 -5.11
CA ARG A 400 20.82 22.88 -3.76
C ARG A 400 21.86 21.86 -3.33
N ASP A 401 22.90 22.32 -2.66
CA ASP A 401 23.97 21.52 -2.06
C ASP A 401 24.01 21.65 -0.53
N ASP A 402 23.23 22.58 0.03
CA ASP A 402 23.09 22.80 1.47
C ASP A 402 22.10 21.83 2.15
N LEU A 403 21.32 21.09 1.36
CA LEU A 403 20.37 20.08 1.83
C LEU A 403 20.81 18.64 1.50
N PRO A 404 20.37 17.63 2.27
CA PRO A 404 20.65 16.23 1.96
C PRO A 404 20.20 15.85 0.54
N SER A 405 21.02 15.04 -0.14
CA SER A 405 20.73 14.49 -1.46
C SER A 405 20.41 12.98 -1.44
N GLY A 406 20.65 12.28 -0.32
CA GLY A 406 20.52 10.83 -0.26
C GLY A 406 19.06 10.34 -0.30
N LEU A 407 18.77 9.38 -1.19
CA LEU A 407 17.45 8.75 -1.33
C LEU A 407 17.25 7.52 -0.44
N THR A 408 18.33 6.91 0.05
CA THR A 408 18.27 5.74 0.95
C THR A 408 17.72 6.12 2.32
N VAL A 409 16.68 5.44 2.76
CA VAL A 409 16.06 5.65 4.07
C VAL A 409 16.66 4.71 5.11
N TRP A 410 16.82 3.44 4.76
CA TRP A 410 17.43 2.43 5.60
C TRP A 410 18.05 1.32 4.72
N SER A 411 19.11 0.69 5.19
CA SER A 411 19.72 -0.45 4.49
C SER A 411 20.57 -1.29 5.43
N ASP A 412 20.74 -2.55 5.08
CA ASP A 412 21.80 -3.40 5.62
C ASP A 412 22.61 -4.02 4.45
N SER A 413 23.35 -5.10 4.71
CA SER A 413 24.15 -5.78 3.69
C SER A 413 23.32 -6.62 2.69
N ARG A 414 22.02 -6.81 2.94
CA ARG A 414 21.14 -7.71 2.19
C ARG A 414 20.02 -6.99 1.46
N VAL A 415 19.56 -5.85 1.96
CA VAL A 415 18.42 -5.10 1.40
C VAL A 415 18.61 -3.58 1.53
N MET A 416 17.88 -2.83 0.71
CA MET A 416 17.84 -1.37 0.76
C MET A 416 16.40 -0.85 0.65
N LEU A 417 16.00 -0.03 1.63
CA LEU A 417 14.79 0.78 1.64
C LEU A 417 15.12 2.21 1.19
N PHE A 418 14.43 2.73 0.18
CA PHE A 418 14.74 4.02 -0.42
C PHE A 418 13.50 4.71 -1.00
N VAL A 419 13.62 6.00 -1.26
CA VAL A 419 12.63 6.78 -2.00
C VAL A 419 12.97 6.74 -3.49
N PRO A 420 12.09 6.25 -4.38
CA PRO A 420 12.37 6.31 -5.82
C PRO A 420 12.37 7.75 -6.29
N LYS A 421 13.29 8.11 -7.21
CA LYS A 421 13.39 9.46 -7.76
C LYS A 421 12.08 9.94 -8.42
N ALA A 422 11.38 9.01 -9.07
CA ALA A 422 10.07 9.20 -9.65
C ALA A 422 9.07 8.35 -8.88
N GLN A 423 8.32 8.98 -7.97
CA GLN A 423 7.31 8.32 -7.16
C GLN A 423 5.96 8.29 -7.89
N THR A 424 5.22 7.19 -7.79
CA THR A 424 3.84 7.07 -8.30
C THR A 424 2.78 7.26 -7.22
N SER A 425 3.20 7.42 -5.98
CA SER A 425 2.38 7.99 -4.92
C SER A 425 3.22 8.99 -4.14
N GLN A 426 2.57 10.03 -3.62
CA GLN A 426 3.20 10.84 -2.59
C GLN A 426 3.61 9.93 -1.44
N TRP A 427 4.85 10.11 -0.97
CA TRP A 427 5.47 9.30 0.07
C TRP A 427 5.72 7.82 -0.30
N GLU A 428 5.82 7.48 -1.59
CA GLU A 428 6.25 6.13 -1.98
C GLU A 428 7.62 5.76 -1.41
N LEU A 429 7.72 4.55 -0.86
CA LEU A 429 8.98 3.88 -0.53
C LEU A 429 9.12 2.59 -1.35
N GLN A 430 10.36 2.21 -1.65
CA GLN A 430 10.69 0.93 -2.27
C GLN A 430 11.72 0.18 -1.44
N LEU A 431 11.57 -1.13 -1.33
CA LEU A 431 12.53 -2.03 -0.70
C LEU A 431 13.01 -3.05 -1.73
N MET A 432 14.31 -3.22 -1.90
CA MET A 432 14.87 -4.24 -2.81
C MET A 432 15.97 -5.05 -2.14
N THR A 433 16.13 -6.29 -2.58
CA THR A 433 17.31 -7.11 -2.24
C THR A 433 18.58 -6.56 -2.89
N LEU A 434 19.70 -6.79 -2.23
CA LEU A 434 21.04 -6.41 -2.69
C LEU A 434 21.83 -7.65 -3.12
N PRO A 435 22.75 -7.51 -4.09
CA PRO A 435 23.65 -8.60 -4.44
C PRO A 435 24.51 -8.99 -3.24
N THR A 436 24.67 -10.29 -3.04
CA THR A 436 25.65 -10.85 -2.11
C THR A 436 27.09 -10.61 -2.58
N GLU A 437 28.08 -10.89 -1.73
CA GLU A 437 29.51 -10.81 -2.09
C GLU A 437 29.87 -11.65 -3.32
N ASN A 438 29.16 -12.76 -3.55
CA ASN A 438 29.36 -13.63 -4.71
C ASN A 438 28.56 -13.19 -5.95
N GLY A 439 27.90 -12.02 -5.90
CA GLY A 439 27.09 -11.48 -7.00
C GLY A 439 25.67 -12.06 -7.09
N ASN A 440 25.31 -13.05 -6.27
CA ASN A 440 23.95 -13.61 -6.26
C ASN A 440 22.94 -12.55 -5.82
N LEU A 441 21.84 -12.42 -6.55
CA LEU A 441 20.75 -11.49 -6.27
C LEU A 441 19.44 -12.25 -6.16
N ALA A 442 18.84 -12.26 -4.97
CA ALA A 442 17.58 -12.95 -4.75
C ALA A 442 16.42 -12.17 -5.37
N GLY A 443 15.75 -12.77 -6.37
CA GLY A 443 14.62 -12.18 -7.09
C GLY A 443 13.25 -12.57 -6.55
N ASN A 444 13.19 -13.58 -5.69
CA ASN A 444 11.96 -14.12 -5.12
C ASN A 444 12.24 -14.73 -3.73
N ILE A 445 11.19 -15.08 -3.00
CA ILE A 445 11.33 -15.59 -1.62
C ILE A 445 11.95 -16.99 -1.52
N VAL A 446 11.96 -17.77 -2.60
CA VAL A 446 12.62 -19.09 -2.64
C VAL A 446 14.14 -18.93 -2.69
N GLU A 447 14.62 -17.92 -3.40
CA GLU A 447 16.04 -17.56 -3.47
C GLU A 447 16.55 -16.85 -2.20
N CYS A 448 15.63 -16.37 -1.35
CA CYS A 448 15.98 -15.71 -0.09
C CYS A 448 16.34 -16.74 0.99
N ASP A 449 17.61 -16.77 1.38
CA ASP A 449 18.06 -17.48 2.58
C ASP A 449 17.43 -16.88 3.87
N PRO A 450 17.60 -17.51 5.04
CA PRO A 450 17.01 -17.02 6.28
C PRO A 450 17.48 -15.60 6.67
N GLN A 451 18.69 -15.20 6.30
CA GLN A 451 19.23 -13.88 6.62
C GLN A 451 18.58 -12.81 5.72
N VAL A 452 18.44 -13.08 4.43
CA VAL A 452 17.75 -12.18 3.49
C VAL A 452 16.29 -12.02 3.90
N ARG A 453 15.59 -13.10 4.27
CA ARG A 453 14.20 -13.03 4.77
C ARG A 453 14.08 -12.15 6.01
N ARG A 454 14.96 -12.31 7.01
CA ARG A 454 14.99 -11.43 8.21
C ARG A 454 15.25 -9.97 7.86
N SER A 455 16.11 -9.72 6.88
CA SER A 455 16.45 -8.37 6.42
C SER A 455 15.26 -7.71 5.70
N LEU A 456 14.54 -8.47 4.87
CA LEU A 456 13.29 -8.04 4.24
C LEU A 456 12.20 -7.73 5.27
N ASP A 457 12.00 -8.61 6.23
CA ASP A 457 11.00 -8.41 7.30
C ASP A 457 11.32 -7.14 8.10
N THR A 458 12.60 -6.93 8.42
CA THR A 458 13.07 -5.70 9.09
C THR A 458 12.86 -4.47 8.20
N GLY A 459 13.19 -4.54 6.91
CA GLY A 459 13.01 -3.45 5.96
C GLY A 459 11.55 -3.05 5.78
N ILE A 460 10.62 -4.02 5.74
CA ILE A 460 9.17 -3.76 5.72
C ILE A 460 8.76 -3.05 7.01
N LEU A 461 9.22 -3.52 8.19
CA LEU A 461 8.92 -2.85 9.46
C LEU A 461 9.45 -1.41 9.49
N MET A 462 10.67 -1.16 9.01
CA MET A 462 11.24 0.19 8.94
C MET A 462 10.42 1.09 8.00
N ALA A 463 9.99 0.58 6.85
CA ALA A 463 9.16 1.33 5.93
C ALA A 463 7.82 1.74 6.59
N GLN A 464 7.16 0.77 7.23
CA GLN A 464 5.91 1.00 7.94
C GLN A 464 6.07 2.01 9.09
N ARG A 465 7.12 1.88 9.91
CA ARG A 465 7.41 2.85 11.00
C ARG A 465 7.69 4.26 10.48
N ALA A 466 8.48 4.39 9.41
CA ALA A 466 8.78 5.69 8.82
C ALA A 466 7.49 6.37 8.33
N LEU A 467 6.63 5.63 7.61
CA LEU A 467 5.35 6.16 7.10
C LEU A 467 4.38 6.50 8.24
N ALA A 468 4.26 5.63 9.24
CA ALA A 468 3.41 5.84 10.40
C ALA A 468 3.83 7.07 11.21
N GLY A 469 5.14 7.26 11.43
CA GLY A 469 5.67 8.44 12.13
C GLY A 469 5.45 9.76 11.37
N LEU A 470 5.16 9.70 10.07
CA LEU A 470 4.71 10.83 9.26
C LEU A 470 3.17 10.93 9.22
N GLY A 471 2.45 10.08 9.94
CA GLY A 471 0.99 10.07 10.06
C GLY A 471 0.26 9.30 8.96
N ALA A 472 0.96 8.56 8.09
CA ALA A 472 0.28 7.73 7.09
C ALA A 472 -0.58 6.66 7.75
N LYS A 473 -1.84 6.54 7.29
CA LYS A 473 -2.82 5.58 7.85
C LYS A 473 -3.22 4.49 6.87
N MET A 474 -3.10 4.76 5.57
CA MET A 474 -3.47 3.85 4.50
C MET A 474 -2.26 3.62 3.60
N VAL A 475 -1.80 2.38 3.52
CA VAL A 475 -0.61 1.98 2.74
C VAL A 475 -0.92 0.68 2.00
N THR A 476 -0.82 0.73 0.67
CA THR A 476 -0.84 -0.46 -0.18
C THR A 476 0.60 -0.89 -0.48
N SER A 477 0.90 -2.17 -0.31
CA SER A 477 2.21 -2.76 -0.62
C SER A 477 2.08 -3.80 -1.72
N ILE A 478 3.01 -3.78 -2.68
CA ILE A 478 3.06 -4.67 -3.85
C ILE A 478 4.42 -5.36 -3.90
N GLU A 479 4.44 -6.69 -4.05
CA GLU A 479 5.64 -7.48 -4.34
C GLU A 479 5.82 -7.67 -5.86
N TYR A 480 6.99 -7.30 -6.38
CA TYR A 480 7.44 -7.57 -7.74
C TYR A 480 8.50 -8.69 -7.70
N ALA A 481 8.04 -9.93 -7.67
CA ALA A 481 8.91 -11.10 -7.60
C ALA A 481 9.31 -11.63 -8.99
N LYS A 482 10.55 -12.10 -9.11
CA LYS A 482 11.02 -12.93 -10.23
C LYS A 482 10.27 -14.27 -10.23
N ARG A 483 9.98 -14.80 -11.42
CA ARG A 483 9.44 -16.16 -11.60
C ARG A 483 10.34 -17.21 -10.91
N LEU A 484 9.72 -18.30 -10.45
CA LEU A 484 10.37 -19.36 -9.70
C LEU A 484 10.95 -20.41 -10.66
N THR A 485 12.13 -20.12 -11.21
CA THR A 485 12.86 -20.98 -12.15
C THR A 485 14.26 -21.31 -11.63
N SER A 486 14.88 -22.37 -12.14
CA SER A 486 16.30 -22.66 -11.91
C SER A 486 17.23 -21.90 -12.86
N ALA A 487 16.72 -21.34 -13.97
CA ALA A 487 17.48 -20.45 -14.83
C ALA A 487 17.95 -19.19 -14.08
N SER A 488 19.25 -18.91 -14.15
CA SER A 488 19.94 -17.86 -13.38
C SER A 488 19.89 -16.47 -14.02
N ASP A 489 19.22 -16.30 -15.15
CA ASP A 489 19.67 -15.28 -16.11
C ASP A 489 19.11 -13.87 -15.89
N THR A 490 18.05 -13.69 -15.10
CA THR A 490 17.55 -12.34 -14.81
C THR A 490 18.13 -11.81 -13.51
N ARG A 491 18.89 -10.70 -13.60
CA ARG A 491 19.40 -9.92 -12.46
C ARG A 491 18.29 -9.09 -11.78
N GLN A 492 17.09 -9.65 -11.69
CA GLN A 492 15.95 -9.04 -11.04
C GLN A 492 16.04 -9.21 -9.51
N PRO A 493 16.07 -8.12 -8.72
CA PRO A 493 15.89 -8.20 -7.28
C PRO A 493 14.42 -8.44 -6.94
N LEU A 494 14.18 -9.02 -5.77
CA LEU A 494 12.88 -8.98 -5.14
C LEU A 494 12.62 -7.55 -4.70
N LEU A 495 11.59 -6.92 -5.28
CA LEU A 495 11.25 -5.52 -5.07
C LEU A 495 9.87 -5.40 -4.42
N TYR A 496 9.76 -4.53 -3.43
CA TYR A 496 8.50 -4.13 -2.83
C TYR A 496 8.27 -2.63 -3.06
N ALA A 497 7.05 -2.25 -3.44
CA ALA A 497 6.61 -0.86 -3.45
C ALA A 497 5.58 -0.65 -2.34
N LEU A 498 5.77 0.38 -1.51
CA LEU A 498 4.83 0.82 -0.48
C LEU A 498 4.25 2.17 -0.90
N LEU A 499 2.93 2.22 -1.04
CA LEU A 499 2.18 3.29 -1.69
C LEU A 499 1.15 3.86 -0.70
N PRO A 500 1.51 4.91 0.06
CA PRO A 500 0.56 5.59 0.93
C PRO A 500 -0.55 6.28 0.15
N ARG A 501 -1.76 6.32 0.69
CA ARG A 501 -2.85 7.18 0.19
C ARG A 501 -2.99 8.38 1.13
N LEU A 502 -2.61 9.57 0.64
CA LEU A 502 -2.69 10.81 1.40
C LEU A 502 -3.98 11.59 1.07
N PRO A 503 -4.51 12.42 1.99
CA PRO A 503 -5.77 13.15 1.78
C PRO A 503 -5.79 14.04 0.53
N GLU A 504 -4.66 14.68 0.23
CA GLU A 504 -4.55 15.66 -0.86
C GLU A 504 -3.85 15.10 -2.11
N SER A 505 -3.61 13.78 -2.18
CA SER A 505 -2.99 13.18 -3.36
C SER A 505 -3.93 13.23 -4.57
N PRO A 506 -3.51 13.85 -5.69
CA PRO A 506 -4.30 13.85 -6.92
C PRO A 506 -4.57 12.42 -7.40
N GLY A 507 -5.83 12.10 -7.68
CA GLY A 507 -6.25 10.76 -8.10
C GLY A 507 -6.96 10.72 -9.44
N ALA A 508 -7.30 9.50 -9.88
CA ALA A 508 -8.17 9.17 -11.02
C ALA A 508 -7.71 9.71 -12.38
N PHE A 509 -7.79 11.01 -12.66
CA PHE A 509 -7.47 11.57 -13.98
C PHE A 509 -5.99 11.44 -14.32
N SER A 510 -5.10 11.90 -13.44
CA SER A 510 -3.66 11.90 -13.68
C SER A 510 -3.08 10.49 -13.55
N GLU A 511 -3.50 9.73 -12.54
CA GLU A 511 -3.11 8.33 -12.33
C GLU A 511 -3.47 7.43 -13.53
N ALA A 512 -4.68 7.56 -14.11
CA ALA A 512 -5.10 6.80 -15.29
C ALA A 512 -4.29 7.12 -16.56
N GLN A 513 -3.64 8.29 -16.61
CA GLN A 513 -2.71 8.69 -17.66
C GLN A 513 -1.26 8.29 -17.36
N LEU A 514 -1.01 7.61 -16.24
CA LEU A 514 0.33 7.32 -15.72
C LEU A 514 1.16 8.60 -15.47
N ARG A 515 0.47 9.68 -15.06
CA ARG A 515 1.06 10.96 -14.67
C ARG A 515 0.85 11.18 -13.17
N PHE A 516 1.92 11.13 -12.41
CA PHE A 516 1.87 11.25 -10.95
C PHE A 516 2.36 12.63 -10.54
N ILE A 517 1.75 13.22 -9.51
CA ILE A 517 2.05 14.59 -9.08
C ILE A 517 2.52 14.55 -7.64
N ASN A 518 3.67 15.16 -7.37
CA ASN A 518 4.26 15.27 -6.04
C ASN A 518 4.48 16.73 -5.66
N GLY A 519 4.15 17.08 -4.41
CA GLY A 519 4.36 18.42 -3.84
C GLY A 519 5.70 18.61 -3.14
N HIS A 520 6.63 17.65 -3.26
CA HIS A 520 7.93 17.67 -2.57
C HIS A 520 9.01 17.00 -3.41
N TYR A 521 10.28 17.33 -3.12
CA TYR A 521 11.41 16.57 -3.67
C TYR A 521 11.53 15.20 -2.98
N PRO A 522 11.96 14.15 -3.70
CA PRO A 522 12.12 12.82 -3.11
C PRO A 522 13.22 12.80 -2.03
N GLU A 523 14.24 13.65 -2.14
CA GLU A 523 15.31 13.78 -1.15
C GLU A 523 14.83 14.32 0.20
N ASP A 524 13.91 15.28 0.19
CA ASP A 524 13.35 15.86 1.41
C ASP A 524 12.47 14.85 2.13
N PHE A 525 11.68 14.08 1.38
CA PHE A 525 10.91 12.97 1.93
C PHE A 525 11.82 11.87 2.52
N ALA A 526 12.90 11.51 1.82
CA ALA A 526 13.87 10.54 2.35
C ALA A 526 14.50 11.02 3.68
N ALA A 527 14.80 12.32 3.78
CA ALA A 527 15.29 12.92 5.02
C ALA A 527 14.23 12.88 6.15
N ALA A 528 12.97 13.18 5.84
CA ALA A 528 11.87 13.09 6.78
C ALA A 528 11.68 11.67 7.31
N CYS A 529 11.73 10.64 6.46
CA CYS A 529 11.67 9.24 6.88
C CYS A 529 12.81 8.86 7.83
N ARG A 530 14.07 9.24 7.49
CA ARG A 530 15.23 8.98 8.36
C ARG A 530 15.07 9.64 9.74
N LYS A 531 14.49 10.85 9.80
CA LYS A 531 14.18 11.54 11.06
C LYS A 531 13.20 10.76 11.92
N GLN A 532 12.20 10.11 11.32
CA GLN A 532 11.26 9.27 12.08
C GLN A 532 11.91 7.99 12.60
N LEU A 533 12.81 7.37 11.84
CA LEU A 533 13.49 6.15 12.27
C LEU A 533 14.58 6.37 13.33
N ALA A 534 15.00 7.62 13.54
CA ALA A 534 15.97 7.99 14.56
C ALA A 534 15.34 8.35 15.92
N ARG A 535 14.00 8.42 15.99
CA ARG A 535 13.21 8.63 17.22
C ARG A 535 12.91 7.29 17.86
#